data_AF-A0A2N0LZY6-F1
#
_entry.id   AF-A0A2N0LZY6-F1
#
_cell.length_a   1.000
_cell.length_b   1.000
_cell.length_c   1.000
_cell.angle_alpha   90.00
_cell.angle_beta   90.00
_cell.angle_gamma   90.00
#
_symmetry.space_group_name_H-M   'P 1'
#
loop_
_entity.id
_entity.type
_entity.pdbx_description
1 polymer ?
#
loop_
_entity_poly.entity_id
_entity_poly.type
_entity_poly.pdbx_seq_one_letter_code
_entity_poly.pdbx_strand_id
1 'polypeptide(L)'
;MALLVDRFVTAIGGEHQGFEAIDNNTYRAAVKNVFDQDSLPDLDLENSKFILSFGADFLSTWVSPTRFSRGYGEFRQGHGRDRGMFYQIDSRFSMTAANSDKWLPVRPGWEGYLALSLAQVIVAETLQADGVDIDSLVGGDAGRQTLNNFSPEIVAPMAGLTPAMTGGDPVGFLKDLARRFAANQPSIAIGGGSAGAQSNGLFNLEAIYALNYLVGTAGKKGGVRFNPASPWSDVPSASKAGSLDDWARITEQIRSGQTKLLMLHGVDPIHGLPDSLQLRDAITQADDLLVVSFSPFLDDTSALADIILPDRVSMEDWGDDISEPGPGYQAVGLQQPVVNPLFELDPLSFPDVLLTMAQELGKEADLPWANFKSMLREGSDALFNLNRGSIEASTADEFWNNLLKRGGWWDELRNGSTTVKPADGLLKTIAEKASQPAFAGIGMGSDSLYLVPFAHNTLLDGYNGHLPWLQSAPDPLSTVTWQTWVEISDATADQLGVKEGDILRIESSKDSIRAVAYPSPAVPPDTISIPFGQGRKHGSEYATDRNGSESSNVMDILETTTVSGTGSLAWAGTRVRVTKTGDSVSISKLEGSVRSEEIGILPAEDIIKTIAPENA
;
A
#
# COMPACT_ATOMS: atom_id res chain seq x y z
N MET A 1 -15.13 -10.14 12.75
CA MET A 1 -14.09 -11.11 13.22
C MET A 1 -13.13 -10.49 14.24
N ALA A 2 -12.53 -9.32 13.99
CA ALA A 2 -11.51 -8.71 14.87
C ALA A 2 -11.90 -8.63 16.36
N LEU A 3 -13.13 -8.22 16.66
CA LEU A 3 -13.64 -8.16 18.04
C LEU A 3 -13.60 -9.52 18.76
N LEU A 4 -13.87 -10.61 18.03
CA LEU A 4 -13.84 -11.96 18.58
C LEU A 4 -12.41 -12.35 18.98
N VAL A 5 -11.46 -12.09 18.09
CA VAL A 5 -10.02 -12.36 18.32
C VAL A 5 -9.53 -11.55 19.52
N ASP A 6 -9.82 -10.25 19.57
CA ASP A 6 -9.41 -9.39 20.69
C ASP A 6 -9.97 -9.88 22.03
N ARG A 7 -11.25 -10.30 22.07
CA ARG A 7 -11.85 -10.86 23.29
C ARG A 7 -11.23 -12.20 23.68
N PHE A 8 -11.01 -13.10 22.71
CA PHE A 8 -10.37 -14.39 22.95
C PHE A 8 -8.96 -14.20 23.53
N VAL A 9 -8.14 -13.39 22.86
CA VAL A 9 -6.76 -13.10 23.26
C VAL A 9 -6.72 -12.45 24.64
N THR A 10 -7.59 -11.50 24.94
CA THR A 10 -7.71 -10.90 26.27
C THR A 10 -8.09 -11.95 27.32
N ALA A 11 -9.05 -12.83 27.03
CA ALA A 11 -9.55 -13.84 27.96
C ALA A 11 -8.47 -14.87 28.35
N ILE A 12 -7.55 -15.19 27.44
CA ILE A 12 -6.42 -16.10 27.69
C ILE A 12 -5.13 -15.39 28.14
N GLY A 13 -5.13 -14.06 28.19
CA GLY A 13 -3.94 -13.26 28.55
C GLY A 13 -2.83 -13.27 27.49
N GLY A 14 -3.21 -13.39 26.22
CA GLY A 14 -2.28 -13.36 25.09
C GLY A 14 -2.09 -11.97 24.48
N GLU A 15 -1.42 -11.95 23.33
CA GLU A 15 -1.21 -10.76 22.50
C GLU A 15 -1.75 -11.03 21.08
N HIS A 16 -2.39 -10.04 20.45
CA HIS A 16 -2.90 -10.10 19.09
C HIS A 16 -2.11 -9.11 18.23
N GLN A 17 -1.52 -9.60 17.14
CA GLN A 17 -0.80 -8.78 16.18
C GLN A 17 -1.27 -9.08 14.76
N GLY A 18 -1.78 -8.06 14.05
CA GLY A 18 -2.07 -8.16 12.62
C GLY A 18 -0.78 -8.22 11.80
N PHE A 19 -0.82 -8.93 10.67
CA PHE A 19 0.30 -9.05 9.74
C PHE A 19 -0.08 -8.51 8.36
N GLU A 20 0.72 -7.59 7.84
CA GLU A 20 0.70 -7.14 6.44
C GLU A 20 2.17 -7.04 5.99
N ALA A 21 2.55 -7.65 4.87
CA ALA A 21 3.92 -7.58 4.37
C ALA A 21 4.31 -6.13 3.98
N ILE A 22 3.33 -5.36 3.52
CA ILE A 22 3.45 -3.93 3.19
C ILE A 22 2.36 -3.18 3.97
N ASP A 23 2.68 -2.82 5.21
CA ASP A 23 1.73 -2.17 6.11
C ASP A 23 1.42 -0.71 5.71
N ASN A 24 0.25 -0.24 6.14
CA ASN A 24 -0.17 1.15 5.96
C ASN A 24 0.02 2.02 7.22
N ASN A 25 0.82 1.62 8.21
CA ASN A 25 0.94 2.36 9.48
C ASN A 25 1.55 3.75 9.26
N THR A 26 2.52 3.90 8.35
CA THR A 26 3.07 5.21 7.99
C THR A 26 2.02 6.14 7.38
N TYR A 27 1.13 5.59 6.53
CA TYR A 27 0.02 6.35 5.96
C TYR A 27 -1.00 6.75 7.04
N ARG A 28 -1.40 5.82 7.91
CA ARG A 28 -2.28 6.09 9.05
C ARG A 28 -1.72 7.18 9.96
N ALA A 29 -0.43 7.10 10.30
CA ALA A 29 0.23 8.08 11.15
C ALA A 29 0.26 9.47 10.48
N ALA A 30 0.51 9.56 9.18
CA ALA A 30 0.45 10.84 8.46
C ALA A 30 -0.95 11.44 8.46
N VAL A 31 -1.98 10.62 8.21
CA VAL A 31 -3.39 11.04 8.28
C VAL A 31 -3.75 11.54 9.68
N LYS A 32 -3.32 10.80 10.72
CA LYS A 32 -3.55 11.20 12.11
C LYS A 32 -2.85 12.51 12.44
N ASN A 33 -1.59 12.67 12.07
CA ASN A 33 -0.79 13.85 12.41
C ASN A 33 -1.23 15.10 11.65
N VAL A 34 -1.68 14.96 10.41
CA VAL A 34 -2.10 16.09 9.57
C VAL A 34 -3.57 16.45 9.78
N PHE A 35 -4.46 15.47 9.85
CA PHE A 35 -5.91 15.67 9.86
C PHE A 35 -6.62 15.29 11.16
N ASP A 36 -5.90 14.78 12.17
CA ASP A 36 -6.48 14.25 13.41
C ASP A 36 -7.59 13.22 13.16
N GLN A 37 -7.40 12.35 12.17
CA GLN A 37 -8.32 11.25 11.85
C GLN A 37 -7.65 9.90 12.09
N ASP A 38 -8.39 8.95 12.66
CA ASP A 38 -7.86 7.61 12.97
C ASP A 38 -8.05 6.61 11.81
N SER A 39 -9.06 6.82 10.95
CA SER A 39 -9.33 6.00 9.77
C SER A 39 -8.73 6.61 8.51
N LEU A 40 -8.29 5.74 7.59
CA LEU A 40 -7.83 6.19 6.28
C LEU A 40 -8.94 6.92 5.50
N PRO A 41 -8.64 8.03 4.80
CA PRO A 41 -9.64 8.79 4.06
C PRO A 41 -9.99 8.15 2.71
N ASP A 42 -11.22 8.42 2.22
CA ASP A 42 -11.57 8.27 0.80
C ASP A 42 -10.95 9.42 0.00
N LEU A 43 -10.38 9.10 -1.15
CA LEU A 43 -9.79 10.08 -2.06
C LEU A 43 -10.79 10.35 -3.19
N ASP A 44 -11.38 11.54 -3.22
CA ASP A 44 -12.49 11.87 -4.12
C ASP A 44 -12.01 12.26 -5.53
N LEU A 45 -11.41 11.29 -6.23
CA LEU A 45 -10.80 11.48 -7.54
C LEU A 45 -11.83 11.93 -8.59
N GLU A 46 -13.02 11.36 -8.54
CA GLU A 46 -14.10 11.64 -9.51
C GLU A 46 -14.58 13.08 -9.50
N ASN A 47 -14.43 13.81 -8.39
CA ASN A 47 -14.85 15.21 -8.30
C ASN A 47 -13.66 16.19 -8.32
N SER A 48 -12.45 15.67 -8.53
CA SER A 48 -11.23 16.46 -8.67
C SER A 48 -11.07 16.97 -10.11
N LYS A 49 -10.34 18.07 -10.30
CA LYS A 49 -9.89 18.58 -11.61
C LYS A 49 -8.39 18.44 -11.82
N PHE A 50 -7.63 18.42 -10.73
CA PHE A 50 -6.18 18.21 -10.76
C PHE A 50 -5.77 17.20 -9.69
N ILE A 51 -5.12 16.11 -10.11
CA ILE A 51 -4.56 15.11 -9.21
C ILE A 51 -3.04 15.26 -9.23
N LEU A 52 -2.46 15.42 -8.05
CA LEU A 52 -1.03 15.36 -7.83
C LEU A 52 -0.73 14.18 -6.90
N SER A 53 -0.15 13.12 -7.43
CA SER A 53 0.09 11.88 -6.68
C SER A 53 1.58 11.65 -6.49
N PHE A 54 1.97 11.22 -5.30
CA PHE A 54 3.33 10.96 -4.89
C PHE A 54 3.45 9.50 -4.45
N GLY A 55 4.12 8.68 -5.24
CA GLY A 55 4.42 7.27 -4.96
C GLY A 55 3.22 6.32 -4.83
N ALA A 56 1.98 6.84 -4.85
CA ALA A 56 0.78 6.05 -4.72
C ALA A 56 0.41 5.39 -6.06
N ASP A 57 0.46 4.05 -6.10
CA ASP A 57 0.05 3.25 -7.26
C ASP A 57 -1.43 2.84 -7.17
N PHE A 58 -2.32 3.85 -7.09
CA PHE A 58 -3.75 3.70 -6.80
C PHE A 58 -4.57 3.04 -7.91
N LEU A 59 -4.04 2.93 -9.14
CA LEU A 59 -4.64 2.17 -10.23
C LEU A 59 -4.20 0.70 -10.27
N SER A 60 -3.29 0.29 -9.38
CA SER A 60 -2.79 -1.07 -9.27
C SER A 60 -3.26 -1.74 -7.98
N THR A 61 -2.42 -1.79 -6.95
CA THR A 61 -2.66 -2.55 -5.71
C THR A 61 -2.84 -1.66 -4.48
N TRP A 62 -2.63 -0.35 -4.60
CA TRP A 62 -2.58 0.52 -3.42
C TRP A 62 -3.96 0.81 -2.83
N VAL A 63 -4.17 0.33 -1.60
CA VAL A 63 -5.28 0.64 -0.68
C VAL A 63 -6.66 0.21 -1.19
N SER A 64 -7.26 0.92 -2.15
CA SER A 64 -8.62 0.63 -2.63
C SER A 64 -8.71 0.80 -4.16
N PRO A 65 -8.00 -0.03 -4.93
CA PRO A 65 -7.80 0.20 -6.36
C PRO A 65 -9.09 0.18 -7.17
N THR A 66 -10.11 -0.59 -6.80
CA THR A 66 -11.42 -0.58 -7.49
C THR A 66 -12.14 0.77 -7.36
N ARG A 67 -12.21 1.31 -6.14
CA ARG A 67 -12.80 2.63 -5.85
C ARG A 67 -12.07 3.74 -6.59
N PHE A 68 -10.74 3.71 -6.54
CA PHE A 68 -9.89 4.73 -7.17
C PHE A 68 -9.89 4.61 -8.69
N SER A 69 -9.90 3.40 -9.26
CA SER A 69 -9.99 3.20 -10.72
C SER A 69 -11.32 3.70 -11.29
N ARG A 70 -12.44 3.44 -10.59
CA ARG A 70 -13.74 4.01 -10.97
C ARG A 70 -13.71 5.52 -10.90
N GLY A 71 -13.19 6.07 -9.80
CA GLY A 71 -13.10 7.52 -9.61
C GLY A 71 -12.21 8.18 -10.66
N TYR A 72 -11.11 7.53 -11.03
CA TYR A 72 -10.21 7.96 -12.08
C TYR A 72 -10.87 7.90 -13.47
N GLY A 73 -11.67 6.86 -13.77
CA GLY A 73 -12.46 6.79 -15.00
C GLY A 73 -13.39 7.99 -15.16
N GLU A 74 -14.11 8.33 -14.09
CA GLU A 74 -14.98 9.52 -14.03
C GLU A 74 -14.17 10.83 -14.13
N PHE A 75 -13.00 10.91 -13.51
CA PHE A 75 -12.09 12.05 -13.62
C PHE A 75 -11.60 12.29 -15.07
N ARG A 76 -11.45 11.22 -15.86
CA ARG A 76 -10.94 11.28 -17.24
C ARG A 76 -12.03 11.48 -18.28
N GLN A 77 -13.17 10.82 -18.13
CA GLN A 77 -14.16 10.67 -19.20
C GLN A 77 -15.61 10.76 -18.70
N GLY A 78 -15.84 11.21 -17.46
CA GLY A 78 -17.20 11.36 -16.94
C GLY A 78 -18.04 12.30 -17.82
N HIS A 79 -19.34 12.06 -17.89
CA HIS A 79 -20.23 12.85 -18.73
C HIS A 79 -20.43 14.27 -18.16
N GLY A 80 -20.39 15.30 -19.02
CA GLY A 80 -20.69 16.68 -18.64
C GLY A 80 -19.62 17.39 -17.82
N ARG A 81 -18.35 16.98 -17.95
CA ARG A 81 -17.19 17.57 -17.25
C ARG A 81 -15.97 17.62 -18.17
N ASP A 82 -15.04 18.51 -17.81
CA ASP A 82 -13.73 18.56 -18.45
C ASP A 82 -12.86 17.40 -17.97
N ARG A 83 -12.01 16.91 -18.86
CA ARG A 83 -11.00 15.91 -18.53
C ARG A 83 -10.01 16.50 -17.53
N GLY A 84 -9.86 15.88 -16.36
CA GLY A 84 -8.92 16.33 -15.34
C GLY A 84 -7.45 16.11 -15.71
N MET A 85 -6.56 16.85 -15.04
CA MET A 85 -5.11 16.80 -15.22
C MET A 85 -4.43 16.00 -14.11
N PHE A 86 -3.60 15.01 -14.46
CA PHE A 86 -2.99 14.10 -13.51
C PHE A 86 -1.46 14.05 -13.62
N TYR A 87 -0.75 14.40 -12.55
CA TYR A 87 0.70 14.32 -12.44
C TYR A 87 1.09 13.26 -11.40
N GLN A 88 1.93 12.30 -11.79
CA GLN A 88 2.49 11.27 -10.91
C GLN A 88 3.97 11.59 -10.64
N ILE A 89 4.33 11.72 -9.38
CA ILE A 89 5.70 11.88 -8.89
C ILE A 89 6.06 10.57 -8.20
N ASP A 90 6.93 9.75 -8.81
CA ASP A 90 7.17 8.38 -8.35
C ASP A 90 8.54 7.90 -8.84
N SER A 91 9.28 7.16 -8.01
CA SER A 91 10.59 6.62 -8.38
C SER A 91 10.51 5.45 -9.36
N ARG A 92 9.36 4.77 -9.43
CA ARG A 92 9.11 3.70 -10.41
C ARG A 92 8.03 4.13 -11.40
N PHE A 93 8.18 3.72 -12.67
CA PHE A 93 7.10 3.86 -13.65
C PHE A 93 6.02 2.80 -13.42
N SER A 94 5.06 3.10 -12.55
CA SER A 94 3.94 2.23 -12.19
C SER A 94 2.78 2.29 -13.21
N MET A 95 1.76 1.44 -13.05
CA MET A 95 0.52 1.55 -13.84
C MET A 95 -0.14 2.92 -13.67
N THR A 96 -0.08 3.45 -12.46
CA THR A 96 -0.56 4.79 -12.15
C THR A 96 0.25 5.85 -12.89
N ALA A 97 1.59 5.72 -12.94
CA ALA A 97 2.45 6.60 -13.74
C ALA A 97 2.13 6.53 -15.24
N ALA A 98 1.94 5.32 -15.80
CA ALA A 98 1.62 5.12 -17.20
C ALA A 98 0.28 5.74 -17.63
N ASN A 99 -0.66 5.89 -16.69
CA ASN A 99 -1.94 6.53 -16.94
C ASN A 99 -1.93 8.05 -16.65
N SER A 100 -0.83 8.61 -16.15
CA SER A 100 -0.69 10.04 -15.85
C SER A 100 -0.47 10.89 -17.10
N ASP A 101 -0.76 12.19 -17.00
CA ASP A 101 -0.42 13.16 -18.05
C ASP A 101 1.06 13.53 -18.02
N LYS A 102 1.67 13.45 -16.84
CA LYS A 102 3.10 13.65 -16.64
C LYS A 102 3.58 12.78 -15.49
N TRP A 103 4.54 11.92 -15.79
CA TRP A 103 5.35 11.25 -14.78
C TRP A 103 6.62 12.04 -14.52
N LEU A 104 6.98 12.18 -13.25
CA LEU A 104 8.24 12.75 -12.79
C LEU A 104 9.01 11.69 -11.98
N PRO A 105 10.07 11.09 -12.55
CA PRO A 105 10.94 10.16 -11.84
C PRO A 105 11.73 10.90 -10.77
N VAL A 106 11.23 10.88 -9.54
CA VAL A 106 11.90 11.48 -8.39
C VAL A 106 12.90 10.49 -7.80
N ARG A 107 14.03 11.00 -7.31
CA ARG A 107 14.96 10.20 -6.51
C ARG A 107 14.22 9.64 -5.28
N PRO A 108 14.31 8.32 -4.97
CA PRO A 108 13.60 7.73 -3.84
C PRO A 108 13.78 8.50 -2.53
N GLY A 109 12.67 8.80 -1.84
CA GLY A 109 12.65 9.48 -0.53
C GLY A 109 12.70 11.01 -0.59
N TRP A 110 12.61 11.64 -1.78
CA TRP A 110 12.59 13.10 -1.96
C TRP A 110 11.19 13.69 -2.21
N GLU A 111 10.14 12.87 -2.14
CA GLU A 111 8.75 13.24 -2.39
C GLU A 111 8.27 14.36 -1.45
N GLY A 112 8.60 14.27 -0.15
CA GLY A 112 8.24 15.27 0.85
C GLY A 112 8.92 16.62 0.62
N TYR A 113 10.18 16.60 0.18
CA TYR A 113 10.91 17.81 -0.16
C TYR A 113 10.27 18.50 -1.38
N LEU A 114 9.86 17.74 -2.39
CA LEU A 114 9.10 18.28 -3.53
C LEU A 114 7.77 18.86 -3.07
N ALA A 115 7.01 18.17 -2.22
CA ALA A 115 5.76 18.68 -1.68
C ALA A 115 5.95 20.00 -0.91
N LEU A 116 6.95 20.09 -0.02
CA LEU A 116 7.27 21.36 0.66
C LEU A 116 7.78 22.44 -0.30
N SER A 117 8.41 22.07 -1.42
CA SER A 117 8.78 23.03 -2.46
C SER A 117 7.57 23.64 -3.15
N LEU A 118 6.56 22.82 -3.46
CA LEU A 118 5.29 23.32 -3.98
C LEU A 118 4.57 24.19 -2.94
N ALA A 119 4.55 23.77 -1.67
CA ALA A 119 4.00 24.56 -0.57
C ALA A 119 4.70 25.92 -0.44
N GLN A 120 6.03 25.95 -0.53
CA GLN A 120 6.84 27.17 -0.48
C GLN A 120 6.43 28.15 -1.58
N VAL A 121 6.26 27.68 -2.82
CA VAL A 121 5.81 28.53 -3.94
C VAL A 121 4.40 29.04 -3.72
N ILE A 122 3.47 28.18 -3.31
CA ILE A 122 2.07 28.57 -3.03
C ILE A 122 2.01 29.66 -1.96
N VAL A 123 2.77 29.51 -0.87
CA VAL A 123 2.84 30.47 0.24
C VAL A 123 3.52 31.77 -0.19
N ALA A 124 4.61 31.70 -0.95
CA ALA A 124 5.39 32.87 -1.38
C ALA A 124 4.64 33.71 -2.43
N GLU A 125 3.90 33.07 -3.33
CA GLU A 125 3.12 33.72 -4.37
C GLU A 125 1.67 34.02 -3.93
N THR A 126 1.30 33.66 -2.70
CA THR A 126 -0.04 33.88 -2.12
C THR A 126 -1.15 33.20 -2.95
N LEU A 127 -0.92 31.94 -3.32
CA LEU A 127 -1.81 31.15 -4.20
C LEU A 127 -2.73 30.19 -3.44
N GLN A 128 -2.70 30.20 -2.10
CA GLN A 128 -3.59 29.37 -1.29
C GLN A 128 -5.07 29.68 -1.56
N ALA A 129 -5.94 28.71 -1.33
CA ALA A 129 -7.38 28.86 -1.51
C ALA A 129 -8.00 29.87 -0.53
N ASP A 130 -9.15 30.43 -0.92
CA ASP A 130 -9.91 31.36 -0.09
C ASP A 130 -10.31 30.73 1.25
N GLY A 131 -10.16 31.50 2.33
CA GLY A 131 -10.50 31.07 3.69
C GLY A 131 -9.42 30.24 4.41
N VAL A 132 -8.28 29.97 3.76
CA VAL A 132 -7.12 29.36 4.42
C VAL A 132 -6.41 30.40 5.29
N ASP A 133 -6.34 30.16 6.60
CA ASP A 133 -5.51 30.94 7.52
C ASP A 133 -4.04 30.56 7.33
N ILE A 134 -3.39 31.25 6.39
CA ILE A 134 -2.02 30.94 5.97
C ILE A 134 -1.00 31.19 7.08
N ASP A 135 -1.21 32.21 7.91
CA ASP A 135 -0.27 32.56 8.98
C ASP A 135 -0.34 31.53 10.10
N SER A 136 -1.55 31.04 10.44
CA SER A 136 -1.71 29.90 11.35
C SER A 136 -1.12 28.62 10.76
N LEU A 137 -1.40 28.28 9.50
CA LEU A 137 -0.92 27.04 8.88
C LEU A 137 0.61 26.98 8.76
N VAL A 138 1.22 28.11 8.39
CA VAL A 138 2.68 28.21 8.25
C VAL A 138 3.38 28.40 9.59
N GLY A 139 2.74 29.04 10.58
CA GLY A 139 3.37 29.40 11.85
C GLY A 139 4.07 30.77 11.79
N GLY A 140 3.46 31.72 11.08
CA GLY A 140 3.94 33.09 10.90
C GLY A 140 5.28 33.19 10.15
N ASP A 141 6.00 34.28 10.38
CA ASP A 141 7.25 34.61 9.68
C ASP A 141 8.34 33.54 9.86
N ALA A 142 8.43 32.95 11.05
CA ALA A 142 9.40 31.88 11.33
C ALA A 142 9.16 30.65 10.43
N GLY A 143 7.89 30.30 10.21
CA GLY A 143 7.52 29.22 9.29
C GLY A 143 7.82 29.56 7.84
N ARG A 144 7.54 30.79 7.40
CA ARG A 144 7.88 31.27 6.05
C ARG A 144 9.38 31.21 5.80
N GLN A 145 10.19 31.62 6.79
CA GLN A 145 11.65 31.51 6.72
C GLN A 145 12.11 30.05 6.64
N THR A 146 11.47 29.16 7.39
CA THR A 146 11.78 27.72 7.36
C THR A 146 11.47 27.11 5.98
N LEU A 147 10.31 27.46 5.40
CA LEU A 147 9.92 27.01 4.06
C LEU A 147 10.88 27.46 2.96
N ASN A 148 11.58 28.59 3.10
CA ASN A 148 12.56 29.04 2.10
C ASN A 148 13.73 28.05 1.90
N ASN A 149 14.00 27.16 2.86
CA ASN A 149 14.98 26.08 2.71
C ASN A 149 14.53 25.00 1.70
N PHE A 150 13.26 25.04 1.29
CA PHE A 150 12.64 24.12 0.33
C PHE A 150 12.35 24.80 -1.01
N SER A 151 12.96 25.96 -1.29
CA SER A 151 12.71 26.64 -2.57
C SER A 151 13.04 25.73 -3.77
N PRO A 152 12.36 25.89 -4.91
CA PRO A 152 12.61 25.07 -6.10
C PRO A 152 14.08 25.02 -6.53
N GLU A 153 14.84 26.09 -6.32
CA GLU A 153 16.28 26.18 -6.62
C GLU A 153 17.12 25.20 -5.78
N ILE A 154 16.69 24.92 -4.56
CA ILE A 154 17.36 23.98 -3.65
C ILE A 154 16.89 22.55 -3.93
N VAL A 155 15.57 22.36 -4.00
CA VAL A 155 14.99 21.01 -4.02
C VAL A 155 15.14 20.32 -5.37
N ALA A 156 14.97 21.02 -6.49
CA ALA A 156 15.02 20.41 -7.82
C ALA A 156 16.30 19.57 -8.07
N PRO A 157 17.52 20.06 -7.82
CA PRO A 157 18.73 19.25 -8.02
C PRO A 157 18.85 18.09 -7.00
N MET A 158 18.38 18.27 -5.77
CA MET A 158 18.48 17.23 -4.73
C MET A 158 17.51 16.07 -4.98
N ALA A 159 16.31 16.39 -5.47
CA ALA A 159 15.28 15.44 -5.89
C ALA A 159 15.62 14.71 -7.22
N GLY A 160 16.76 15.05 -7.84
CA GLY A 160 17.23 14.42 -9.07
C GLY A 160 16.54 14.91 -10.34
N LEU A 161 15.87 16.07 -10.30
CA LEU A 161 15.14 16.58 -11.47
C LEU A 161 16.13 17.09 -12.52
N THR A 162 15.99 16.58 -13.75
CA THR A 162 16.84 16.96 -14.88
C THR A 162 16.08 17.80 -15.91
N PRO A 163 16.77 18.61 -16.72
CA PRO A 163 16.14 19.33 -17.84
C PRO A 163 15.36 18.41 -18.80
N ALA A 164 15.85 17.19 -19.04
CA ALA A 164 15.17 16.22 -19.91
C ALA A 164 13.79 15.83 -19.35
N MET A 165 13.70 15.58 -18.04
CA MET A 165 12.45 15.22 -17.38
C MET A 165 11.42 16.36 -17.36
N THR A 166 11.90 17.62 -17.27
CA THR A 166 11.05 18.80 -17.02
C THR A 166 10.84 19.71 -18.23
N GLY A 167 11.36 19.34 -19.41
CA GLY A 167 11.23 20.16 -20.62
C GLY A 167 12.17 21.38 -20.65
N GLY A 168 13.29 21.34 -19.93
CA GLY A 168 14.39 22.29 -20.03
C GLY A 168 14.73 23.02 -18.72
N ASP A 169 13.73 23.39 -17.91
CA ASP A 169 13.92 24.16 -16.67
C ASP A 169 13.25 23.46 -15.47
N PRO A 170 14.02 22.71 -14.64
CA PRO A 170 13.47 22.06 -13.46
C PRO A 170 12.87 23.01 -12.42
N VAL A 171 13.49 24.18 -12.22
CA VAL A 171 13.03 25.17 -11.24
C VAL A 171 11.74 25.82 -11.71
N GLY A 172 11.69 26.24 -12.97
CA GLY A 172 10.49 26.77 -13.61
C GLY A 172 9.35 25.76 -13.63
N PHE A 173 9.65 24.49 -13.89
CA PHE A 173 8.66 23.42 -13.84
C PHE A 173 8.01 23.28 -12.48
N LEU A 174 8.76 23.26 -11.37
CA LEU A 174 8.17 23.17 -10.02
C LEU A 174 7.31 24.39 -9.69
N LYS A 175 7.73 25.59 -10.10
CA LYS A 175 6.91 26.81 -9.93
C LYS A 175 5.61 26.73 -10.71
N ASP A 176 5.67 26.29 -11.98
CA ASP A 176 4.48 26.10 -12.81
C ASP A 176 3.56 25.00 -12.25
N LEU A 177 4.11 23.89 -11.77
CA LEU A 177 3.36 22.81 -11.15
C LEU A 177 2.62 23.30 -9.90
N ALA A 178 3.28 24.07 -9.02
CA ALA A 178 2.65 24.66 -7.84
C ALA A 178 1.50 25.60 -8.21
N ARG A 179 1.70 26.45 -9.22
CA ARG A 179 0.66 27.37 -9.75
C ARG A 179 -0.52 26.61 -10.34
N ARG A 180 -0.27 25.56 -11.13
CA ARG A 180 -1.33 24.71 -11.71
C ARG A 180 -2.12 23.99 -10.63
N PHE A 181 -1.42 23.41 -9.66
CA PHE A 181 -2.05 22.72 -8.54
C PHE A 181 -2.98 23.68 -7.77
N ALA A 182 -2.50 24.88 -7.45
CA ALA A 182 -3.31 25.91 -6.79
C ALA A 182 -4.48 26.44 -7.65
N ALA A 183 -4.29 26.61 -8.96
CA ALA A 183 -5.31 27.22 -9.83
C ALA A 183 -6.44 26.26 -10.25
N ASN A 184 -6.20 24.94 -10.34
CA ASN A 184 -7.15 23.98 -10.91
C ASN A 184 -8.01 23.29 -9.84
N GLN A 185 -8.82 24.08 -9.09
CA GLN A 185 -9.67 23.56 -8.02
C GLN A 185 -10.97 22.89 -8.51
N PRO A 186 -11.44 21.80 -7.86
CA PRO A 186 -10.80 21.11 -6.74
C PRO A 186 -9.55 20.33 -7.15
N SER A 187 -8.49 20.46 -6.36
CA SER A 187 -7.22 19.75 -6.56
C SER A 187 -6.89 18.88 -5.35
N ILE A 188 -6.28 17.72 -5.59
CA ILE A 188 -5.95 16.76 -4.53
C ILE A 188 -4.49 16.34 -4.62
N ALA A 189 -3.82 16.37 -3.47
CA ALA A 189 -2.50 15.79 -3.27
C ALA A 189 -2.64 14.43 -2.57
N ILE A 190 -2.05 13.39 -3.15
CA ILE A 190 -2.13 12.00 -2.67
C ILE A 190 -0.71 11.51 -2.38
N GLY A 191 -0.49 10.94 -1.21
CA GLY A 191 0.79 10.35 -0.84
C GLY A 191 0.62 8.90 -0.41
N GLY A 192 1.45 8.01 -0.91
CA GLY A 192 1.38 6.58 -0.56
C GLY A 192 2.47 5.77 -1.20
N GLY A 193 2.33 4.44 -1.12
CA GLY A 193 3.26 3.50 -1.75
C GLY A 193 4.72 3.85 -1.52
N SER A 194 5.46 4.06 -2.61
CA SER A 194 6.90 4.33 -2.58
C SER A 194 7.25 5.61 -1.81
N ALA A 195 6.38 6.61 -1.71
CA ALA A 195 6.66 7.85 -0.96
C ALA A 195 6.72 7.63 0.56
N GLY A 196 6.04 6.60 1.06
CA GLY A 196 6.03 6.19 2.47
C GLY A 196 7.05 5.10 2.81
N ALA A 197 7.85 4.67 1.84
CA ALA A 197 8.61 3.42 1.88
C ALA A 197 10.09 3.58 2.27
N GLN A 198 10.57 4.81 2.48
CA GLN A 198 11.93 5.11 2.93
C GLN A 198 11.95 5.52 4.40
N SER A 199 13.13 5.65 5.01
CA SER A 199 13.27 5.99 6.42
C SER A 199 12.62 7.32 6.83
N ASN A 200 12.44 8.24 5.88
CA ASN A 200 11.77 9.53 6.06
C ASN A 200 10.31 9.53 5.54
N GLY A 201 9.72 8.36 5.29
CA GLY A 201 8.40 8.20 4.68
C GLY A 201 7.28 8.93 5.43
N LEU A 202 7.30 8.96 6.76
CA LEU A 202 6.31 9.72 7.54
C LEU A 202 6.38 11.22 7.23
N PHE A 203 7.59 11.80 7.18
CA PHE A 203 7.78 13.19 6.78
C PHE A 203 7.26 13.45 5.36
N ASN A 204 7.54 12.53 4.42
CA ASN A 204 7.06 12.66 3.05
C ASN A 204 5.55 12.75 3.00
N LEU A 205 4.86 11.78 3.61
CA LEU A 205 3.39 11.73 3.59
C LEU A 205 2.78 12.93 4.33
N GLU A 206 3.34 13.36 5.47
CA GLU A 206 2.87 14.56 6.18
C GLU A 206 2.95 15.81 5.28
N ALA A 207 4.08 16.01 4.59
CA ALA A 207 4.29 17.14 3.68
C ALA A 207 3.33 17.11 2.49
N ILE A 208 3.12 15.93 1.89
CA ILE A 208 2.20 15.75 0.76
C ILE A 208 0.76 16.07 1.19
N TYR A 209 0.29 15.50 2.30
CA TYR A 209 -1.09 15.69 2.73
C TYR A 209 -1.37 17.11 3.21
N ALA A 210 -0.37 17.83 3.75
CA ALA A 210 -0.50 19.23 4.12
C ALA A 210 -0.80 20.15 2.93
N LEU A 211 -0.46 19.76 1.69
CA LEU A 211 -0.83 20.51 0.48
C LEU A 211 -2.35 20.66 0.33
N ASN A 212 -3.13 19.66 0.76
CA ASN A 212 -4.60 19.70 0.67
C ASN A 212 -5.21 20.80 1.56
N TYR A 213 -4.52 21.26 2.61
CA TYR A 213 -4.94 22.44 3.36
C TYR A 213 -4.72 23.73 2.57
N LEU A 214 -3.59 23.86 1.87
CA LEU A 214 -3.27 25.04 1.08
C LEU A 214 -4.28 25.25 -0.07
N VAL A 215 -4.77 24.17 -0.66
CA VAL A 215 -5.78 24.23 -1.74
C VAL A 215 -7.23 24.12 -1.23
N GLY A 216 -7.44 24.03 0.08
CA GLY A 216 -8.78 24.04 0.68
C GLY A 216 -9.61 22.79 0.42
N THR A 217 -8.99 21.64 0.12
CA THR A 217 -9.67 20.39 -0.25
C THR A 217 -9.68 19.33 0.86
N ALA A 218 -9.07 19.61 2.01
CA ALA A 218 -9.18 18.75 3.20
C ALA A 218 -10.61 18.72 3.77
N GLY A 219 -11.24 17.55 3.80
CA GLY A 219 -12.63 17.35 4.24
C GLY A 219 -13.68 17.83 3.24
N LYS A 220 -13.30 18.13 1.99
CA LYS A 220 -14.19 18.69 0.96
C LYS A 220 -14.34 17.74 -0.23
N LYS A 221 -15.42 17.94 -0.99
CA LYS A 221 -15.69 17.25 -2.26
C LYS A 221 -14.61 17.59 -3.30
N GLY A 222 -14.16 16.60 -4.05
CA GLY A 222 -13.01 16.72 -4.97
C GLY A 222 -11.66 16.79 -4.25
N GLY A 223 -11.61 16.29 -3.02
CA GLY A 223 -10.47 16.34 -2.13
C GLY A 223 -10.38 15.10 -1.22
N VAL A 224 -9.80 15.28 -0.04
CA VAL A 224 -9.67 14.22 0.96
C VAL A 224 -10.99 14.14 1.75
N ARG A 225 -11.70 13.01 1.66
CA ARG A 225 -12.96 12.77 2.37
C ARG A 225 -12.72 11.86 3.57
N PHE A 226 -13.10 12.32 4.76
CA PHE A 226 -12.90 11.55 5.98
C PHE A 226 -14.02 10.53 6.20
N ASN A 227 -13.69 9.45 6.92
CA ASN A 227 -14.61 8.38 7.25
C ASN A 227 -15.16 8.56 8.67
N PRO A 228 -16.45 8.24 8.90
CA PRO A 228 -17.00 8.20 10.25
C PRO A 228 -16.51 6.96 11.01
N ALA A 229 -16.66 6.98 12.33
CA ALA A 229 -16.45 5.79 13.13
C ALA A 229 -17.45 4.66 12.76
N SER A 230 -17.09 3.43 13.11
CA SER A 230 -17.92 2.23 12.99
C SER A 230 -19.34 2.45 13.55
N PRO A 231 -20.39 1.89 12.92
CA PRO A 231 -21.72 1.87 13.50
C PRO A 231 -21.83 0.97 14.75
N TRP A 232 -20.87 0.07 14.98
CA TRP A 232 -20.77 -0.74 16.19
C TRP A 232 -19.79 -0.12 17.20
N SER A 233 -20.22 0.06 18.45
CA SER A 233 -19.46 0.80 19.47
C SER A 233 -18.11 0.18 19.82
N ASP A 234 -18.02 -1.14 19.77
CA ASP A 234 -16.85 -1.89 20.27
C ASP A 234 -15.93 -2.36 19.13
N VAL A 235 -16.26 -2.01 17.88
CA VAL A 235 -15.49 -2.41 16.70
C VAL A 235 -14.62 -1.23 16.27
N PRO A 236 -13.27 -1.36 16.30
CA PRO A 236 -12.37 -0.34 15.81
C PRO A 236 -12.68 0.02 14.36
N SER A 237 -12.48 1.30 14.01
CA SER A 237 -12.69 1.80 12.64
C SER A 237 -11.42 1.73 11.78
N ALA A 238 -10.38 1.10 12.32
CA ALA A 238 -9.06 0.98 11.73
C ALA A 238 -8.43 -0.36 12.12
N SER A 239 -7.83 -1.05 11.15
CA SER A 239 -7.02 -2.24 11.40
C SER A 239 -5.69 -1.89 12.09
N LYS A 240 -5.21 -2.79 12.95
CA LYS A 240 -3.88 -2.70 13.60
C LYS A 240 -2.92 -3.70 12.96
N ALA A 241 -2.18 -3.25 11.95
CA ALA A 241 -1.08 -4.02 11.36
C ALA A 241 0.19 -3.84 12.20
N GLY A 242 0.97 -4.91 12.37
CA GLY A 242 2.23 -4.88 13.12
C GLY A 242 3.33 -4.17 12.34
N SER A 243 4.07 -3.32 13.03
CA SER A 243 5.28 -2.70 12.50
C SER A 243 6.45 -3.69 12.47
N LEU A 244 7.55 -3.35 11.79
CA LEU A 244 8.76 -4.17 11.83
C LEU A 244 9.32 -4.25 13.26
N ASP A 245 9.22 -3.17 14.04
CA ASP A 245 9.61 -3.15 15.45
C ASP A 245 8.77 -4.12 16.30
N ASP A 246 7.46 -4.23 16.03
CA ASP A 246 6.60 -5.23 16.68
C ASP A 246 7.04 -6.65 16.34
N TRP A 247 7.33 -6.93 15.08
CA TRP A 247 7.82 -8.24 14.64
C TRP A 247 9.22 -8.57 15.17
N ALA A 248 10.10 -7.58 15.34
CA ALA A 248 11.39 -7.75 16.01
C ALA A 248 11.22 -8.12 17.48
N ARG A 249 10.29 -7.45 18.18
CA ARG A 249 9.94 -7.78 19.56
C ARG A 249 9.35 -9.18 19.68
N ILE A 250 8.40 -9.55 18.81
CA ILE A 250 7.78 -10.89 18.78
C ILE A 250 8.85 -11.96 18.53
N THR A 251 9.76 -11.72 17.59
CA THR A 251 10.88 -12.64 17.30
C THR A 251 11.75 -12.87 18.54
N GLU A 252 12.05 -11.82 19.31
CA GLU A 252 12.83 -11.94 20.54
C GLU A 252 12.04 -12.58 21.70
N GLN A 253 10.73 -12.36 21.79
CA GLN A 253 9.86 -13.07 22.74
C GLN A 253 9.84 -14.58 22.47
N ILE A 254 9.80 -14.98 21.20
CA ILE A 254 9.94 -16.39 20.81
C ILE A 254 11.31 -16.92 21.21
N ARG A 255 12.40 -16.23 20.83
CA ARG A 255 13.78 -16.66 21.11
C ARG A 255 14.07 -16.80 22.60
N SER A 256 13.53 -15.90 23.42
CA SER A 256 13.69 -15.92 24.88
C SER A 256 12.75 -16.91 25.59
N GLY A 257 11.89 -17.62 24.85
CA GLY A 257 10.95 -18.60 25.39
C GLY A 257 9.78 -17.97 26.17
N GLN A 258 9.51 -16.67 25.98
CA GLN A 258 8.34 -15.99 26.54
C GLN A 258 7.07 -16.42 25.82
N THR A 259 7.15 -16.66 24.51
CA THR A 259 6.05 -17.19 23.70
C THR A 259 6.03 -18.71 23.77
N LYS A 260 4.91 -19.28 24.22
CA LYS A 260 4.69 -20.73 24.32
C LYS A 260 3.71 -21.28 23.28
N LEU A 261 2.84 -20.40 22.77
CA LEU A 261 1.85 -20.72 21.75
C LEU A 261 1.86 -19.60 20.71
N LEU A 262 2.03 -19.96 19.45
CA LEU A 262 1.89 -19.07 18.30
C LEU A 262 0.74 -19.59 17.43
N MET A 263 -0.33 -18.80 17.32
CA MET A 263 -1.48 -19.08 16.46
C MET A 263 -1.42 -18.15 15.24
N LEU A 264 -1.44 -18.70 14.03
CA LEU A 264 -1.31 -17.97 12.78
C LEU A 264 -2.56 -18.20 11.93
N HIS A 265 -3.26 -17.14 11.55
CA HIS A 265 -4.50 -17.25 10.76
C HIS A 265 -4.33 -16.59 9.40
N GLY A 266 -4.27 -17.39 8.33
CA GLY A 266 -4.22 -16.90 6.95
C GLY A 266 -3.03 -16.00 6.60
N VAL A 267 -1.92 -16.10 7.34
CA VAL A 267 -0.75 -15.22 7.22
C VAL A 267 0.53 -16.02 7.03
N ASP A 268 1.46 -15.46 6.23
CA ASP A 268 2.76 -16.06 5.95
C ASP A 268 3.93 -15.10 6.27
N PRO A 269 4.17 -14.79 7.55
CA PRO A 269 5.23 -13.88 7.97
C PRO A 269 6.64 -14.37 7.61
N ILE A 270 6.82 -15.67 7.38
CA ILE A 270 8.10 -16.23 6.93
C ILE A 270 8.42 -15.84 5.48
N HIS A 271 7.41 -15.67 4.64
CA HIS A 271 7.57 -15.15 3.29
C HIS A 271 7.56 -13.61 3.24
N GLY A 272 6.69 -12.99 4.04
CA GLY A 272 6.41 -11.55 3.96
C GLY A 272 7.19 -10.67 4.94
N LEU A 273 8.18 -11.17 5.68
CA LEU A 273 9.12 -10.36 6.47
C LEU A 273 10.55 -10.51 5.93
N PRO A 274 11.41 -9.49 6.10
CA PRO A 274 12.81 -9.63 5.75
C PRO A 274 13.48 -10.78 6.49
N ASP A 275 14.17 -11.66 5.76
CA ASP A 275 14.82 -12.86 6.34
C ASP A 275 15.93 -12.47 7.36
N SER A 276 16.46 -11.26 7.22
CA SER A 276 17.39 -10.63 8.16
C SER A 276 16.81 -10.40 9.57
N LEU A 277 15.48 -10.47 9.74
CA LEU A 277 14.81 -10.50 11.04
C LEU A 277 15.00 -11.83 11.78
N GLN A 278 15.29 -12.91 11.05
CA GLN A 278 15.53 -14.26 11.59
C GLN A 278 14.33 -14.87 12.35
N LEU A 279 13.10 -14.57 11.92
CA LEU A 279 11.89 -15.16 12.52
C LEU A 279 11.86 -16.68 12.35
N ARG A 280 12.26 -17.20 11.18
CA ARG A 280 12.35 -18.65 10.91
C ARG A 280 13.26 -19.35 11.92
N ASP A 281 14.43 -18.78 12.16
CA ASP A 281 15.40 -19.34 13.12
C ASP A 281 14.86 -19.28 14.55
N ALA A 282 14.19 -18.20 14.92
CA ALA A 282 13.58 -18.08 16.25
C ALA A 282 12.52 -19.17 16.48
N ILE A 283 11.65 -19.43 15.50
CA ILE A 283 10.62 -20.47 15.59
C ILE A 283 11.26 -21.86 15.63
N THR A 284 12.18 -22.16 14.72
CA THR A 284 12.74 -23.52 14.59
C THR A 284 13.69 -23.92 15.73
N GLN A 285 14.29 -22.94 16.41
CA GLN A 285 15.20 -23.17 17.54
C GLN A 285 14.50 -23.10 18.90
N ALA A 286 13.21 -22.76 18.96
CA ALA A 286 12.47 -22.69 20.21
C ALA A 286 12.11 -24.09 20.73
N ASP A 287 12.63 -24.46 21.90
CA ASP A 287 12.43 -25.81 22.47
C ASP A 287 10.99 -26.07 23.01
N ASP A 288 10.26 -25.01 23.35
CA ASP A 288 8.97 -25.07 24.07
C ASP A 288 7.97 -24.07 23.47
N LEU A 289 7.86 -24.07 22.13
CA LEU A 289 6.90 -23.30 21.36
C LEU A 289 5.98 -24.28 20.63
N LEU A 290 4.66 -24.13 20.81
CA LEU A 290 3.66 -24.78 19.97
C LEU A 290 3.20 -23.82 18.88
N VAL A 291 3.38 -24.19 17.62
CA VAL A 291 2.95 -23.42 16.45
C VAL A 291 1.70 -24.06 15.84
N VAL A 292 0.61 -23.29 15.78
CA VAL A 292 -0.66 -23.70 15.17
C VAL A 292 -0.97 -22.80 13.99
N SER A 293 -1.02 -23.36 12.79
CA SER A 293 -1.41 -22.66 11.57
C SER A 293 -2.86 -22.96 11.20
N PHE A 294 -3.63 -21.91 10.93
CA PHE A 294 -4.99 -21.94 10.39
C PHE A 294 -4.94 -21.39 8.97
N SER A 295 -4.97 -22.29 7.99
CA SER A 295 -4.85 -21.89 6.57
C SER A 295 -5.60 -22.86 5.65
N PRO A 296 -6.24 -22.38 4.58
CA PRO A 296 -6.84 -23.24 3.57
C PRO A 296 -5.80 -23.90 2.64
N PHE A 297 -4.53 -23.49 2.70
CA PHE A 297 -3.45 -24.07 1.89
C PHE A 297 -2.12 -24.12 2.67
N LEU A 298 -1.18 -24.95 2.20
CA LEU A 298 0.17 -24.97 2.74
C LEU A 298 0.99 -23.78 2.20
N ASP A 299 1.73 -23.13 3.09
CA ASP A 299 2.63 -22.01 2.81
C ASP A 299 3.94 -22.14 3.62
N ASP A 300 4.83 -21.14 3.50
CA ASP A 300 6.17 -21.21 4.11
C ASP A 300 6.14 -21.19 5.64
N THR A 301 5.13 -20.54 6.22
CA THR A 301 4.91 -20.51 7.66
C THR A 301 4.23 -21.79 8.16
N SER A 302 3.21 -22.28 7.45
CA SER A 302 2.50 -23.52 7.78
C SER A 302 3.42 -24.74 7.73
N ALA A 303 4.44 -24.73 6.87
CA ALA A 303 5.47 -25.76 6.81
C ALA A 303 6.32 -25.85 8.10
N LEU A 304 6.31 -24.81 8.94
CA LEU A 304 6.97 -24.78 10.25
C LEU A 304 6.03 -25.11 11.42
N ALA A 305 4.73 -25.30 11.16
CA ALA A 305 3.75 -25.52 12.21
C ALA A 305 3.77 -26.94 12.77
N ASP A 306 3.57 -27.09 14.07
CA ASP A 306 3.35 -28.38 14.72
C ASP A 306 1.96 -28.95 14.42
N ILE A 307 0.98 -28.04 14.31
CA ILE A 307 -0.41 -28.37 13.99
C ILE A 307 -0.88 -27.47 12.85
N ILE A 308 -1.39 -28.08 11.79
CA ILE A 308 -2.06 -27.38 10.70
C ILE A 308 -3.54 -27.72 10.79
N LEU A 309 -4.36 -26.70 11.05
CA LEU A 309 -5.81 -26.79 11.06
C LEU A 309 -6.31 -26.18 9.74
N PRO A 310 -6.88 -26.99 8.83
CA PRO A 310 -7.48 -26.45 7.61
C PRO A 310 -8.57 -25.44 7.97
N ASP A 311 -8.52 -24.25 7.39
CA ASP A 311 -9.56 -23.23 7.55
C ASP A 311 -10.46 -23.17 6.31
N ARG A 312 -11.64 -22.58 6.47
CA ARG A 312 -12.59 -22.36 5.38
C ARG A 312 -12.18 -21.16 4.53
N VAL A 313 -12.45 -21.23 3.23
CA VAL A 313 -12.31 -20.06 2.35
C VAL A 313 -13.55 -19.16 2.43
N SER A 314 -13.45 -17.92 1.95
CA SER A 314 -14.54 -16.92 2.05
C SER A 314 -15.89 -17.36 1.48
N MET A 315 -15.91 -18.27 0.50
CA MET A 315 -17.16 -18.79 -0.09
C MET A 315 -17.85 -19.85 0.79
N GLU A 316 -17.15 -20.43 1.76
CA GLU A 316 -17.61 -21.52 2.64
C GLU A 316 -18.00 -21.03 4.03
N ASP A 317 -17.75 -19.76 4.35
CA ASP A 317 -17.89 -19.26 5.72
C ASP A 317 -18.68 -17.96 5.85
N TRP A 318 -19.15 -17.73 7.07
CA TRP A 318 -19.75 -16.47 7.50
C TRP A 318 -18.66 -15.42 7.77
N GLY A 319 -18.96 -14.14 7.51
CA GLY A 319 -18.01 -13.06 7.75
C GLY A 319 -18.65 -11.68 7.77
N ASP A 320 -17.88 -10.70 8.18
CA ASP A 320 -18.19 -9.28 8.24
C ASP A 320 -16.99 -8.45 7.77
N ASP A 321 -17.26 -7.28 7.20
CA ASP A 321 -16.23 -6.34 6.79
C ASP A 321 -16.64 -4.90 7.10
N ILE A 322 -15.69 -4.10 7.58
CA ILE A 322 -15.78 -2.64 7.53
C ILE A 322 -14.64 -2.18 6.66
N SER A 323 -14.97 -1.74 5.46
CA SER A 323 -13.96 -1.38 4.47
C SER A 323 -13.10 -0.22 4.95
N GLU A 324 -11.81 -0.33 4.72
CA GLU A 324 -10.83 0.70 5.05
C GLU A 324 -9.91 0.98 3.84
N PRO A 325 -9.94 2.21 3.27
CA PRO A 325 -10.79 3.33 3.62
C PRO A 325 -12.27 3.04 3.34
N GLY A 326 -13.13 3.55 4.21
CA GLY A 326 -14.58 3.54 3.97
C GLY A 326 -14.99 4.51 2.85
N PRO A 327 -16.25 4.47 2.42
CA PRO A 327 -16.77 5.29 1.31
C PRO A 327 -17.08 6.76 1.68
N GLY A 328 -16.57 7.24 2.83
CA GLY A 328 -16.88 8.53 3.44
C GLY A 328 -18.14 8.55 4.29
N TYR A 329 -18.83 7.40 4.42
CA TYR A 329 -20.03 7.21 5.24
C TYR A 329 -20.01 5.83 5.93
N GLN A 330 -20.87 5.63 6.94
CA GLN A 330 -20.93 4.35 7.67
C GLN A 330 -21.40 3.23 6.75
N ALA A 331 -20.61 2.17 6.62
CA ALA A 331 -20.93 0.99 5.85
C ALA A 331 -20.40 -0.27 6.54
N VAL A 332 -21.13 -1.37 6.39
CA VAL A 332 -20.82 -2.70 6.89
C VAL A 332 -21.15 -3.72 5.79
N GLY A 333 -20.18 -4.54 5.43
CA GLY A 333 -20.36 -5.72 4.58
C GLY A 333 -20.65 -6.97 5.41
N LEU A 334 -21.43 -7.88 4.85
CA LEU A 334 -21.69 -9.19 5.43
C LEU A 334 -21.45 -10.29 4.39
N GLN A 335 -20.65 -11.28 4.76
CA GLN A 335 -20.35 -12.46 3.96
C GLN A 335 -21.23 -13.62 4.41
N GLN A 336 -21.80 -14.34 3.43
CA GLN A 336 -22.56 -15.55 3.64
C GLN A 336 -21.91 -16.71 2.87
N PRO A 337 -21.94 -17.93 3.41
CA PRO A 337 -21.49 -19.10 2.68
C PRO A 337 -22.40 -19.34 1.47
N VAL A 338 -21.79 -19.53 0.30
CA VAL A 338 -22.47 -19.84 -0.96
C VAL A 338 -22.24 -21.29 -1.41
N VAL A 339 -21.28 -21.97 -0.78
CA VAL A 339 -21.01 -23.39 -0.92
C VAL A 339 -20.85 -24.03 0.47
N ASN A 340 -21.18 -25.31 0.59
CA ASN A 340 -20.83 -26.07 1.79
C ASN A 340 -19.36 -26.52 1.70
N PRO A 341 -18.66 -26.66 2.84
CA PRO A 341 -17.35 -27.30 2.85
C PRO A 341 -17.41 -28.70 2.23
N LEU A 342 -16.27 -29.15 1.69
CA LEU A 342 -16.14 -30.51 1.19
C LEU A 342 -16.44 -31.51 2.32
N PHE A 343 -17.38 -32.44 2.10
CA PHE A 343 -17.89 -33.37 3.12
C PHE A 343 -16.79 -34.19 3.81
N GLU A 344 -15.69 -34.47 3.11
CA GLU A 344 -14.54 -35.21 3.65
C GLU A 344 -13.62 -34.37 4.54
N LEU A 345 -13.69 -33.04 4.44
CA LEU A 345 -12.80 -32.11 5.11
C LEU A 345 -13.48 -31.24 6.17
N ASP A 346 -14.82 -31.10 6.16
CA ASP A 346 -15.69 -30.21 6.99
C ASP A 346 -14.99 -29.55 8.20
N PRO A 347 -14.11 -28.56 7.96
CA PRO A 347 -13.34 -27.97 9.03
C PRO A 347 -14.21 -26.97 9.77
N LEU A 348 -13.98 -26.79 11.07
CA LEU A 348 -14.50 -25.62 11.78
C LEU A 348 -13.76 -24.38 11.26
N SER A 349 -14.47 -23.28 11.08
CA SER A 349 -13.81 -22.02 10.77
C SER A 349 -13.01 -21.51 11.97
N PHE A 350 -11.94 -20.76 11.71
CA PHE A 350 -11.13 -20.12 12.75
C PHE A 350 -11.95 -19.47 13.89
N PRO A 351 -12.95 -18.60 13.64
CA PRO A 351 -13.74 -18.01 14.72
C PRO A 351 -14.52 -19.05 15.54
N ASP A 352 -15.04 -20.11 14.92
CA ASP A 352 -15.73 -21.19 15.64
C ASP A 352 -14.75 -22.05 16.45
N VAL A 353 -13.49 -22.22 16.00
CA VAL A 353 -12.44 -22.85 16.80
C VAL A 353 -12.14 -22.01 18.04
N LEU A 354 -11.99 -20.68 17.93
CA LEU A 354 -11.77 -19.81 19.08
C LEU A 354 -12.92 -19.87 20.09
N LEU A 355 -14.16 -19.89 19.62
CA LEU A 355 -15.35 -20.04 20.48
C LEU A 355 -15.37 -21.40 21.19
N THR A 356 -15.03 -22.47 20.47
CA THR A 356 -14.94 -23.82 21.05
C THR A 356 -13.84 -23.89 22.11
N MET A 357 -12.66 -23.34 21.81
CA MET A 357 -11.56 -23.26 22.78
C MET A 357 -11.94 -22.45 24.02
N ALA A 358 -12.63 -21.32 23.84
CA ALA A 358 -13.10 -20.51 24.95
C ALA A 358 -14.03 -21.30 25.89
N GLN A 359 -14.95 -22.10 25.34
CA GLN A 359 -15.83 -22.96 26.12
C GLN A 359 -15.06 -24.03 26.89
N GLU A 360 -14.12 -24.73 26.24
CA GLU A 360 -13.29 -25.75 26.89
C GLU A 360 -12.37 -25.16 27.99
N LEU A 361 -11.99 -23.89 27.87
CA LEU A 361 -11.18 -23.16 28.85
C LEU A 361 -12.01 -22.49 29.97
N GLY A 362 -13.35 -22.62 29.96
CA GLY A 362 -14.22 -21.97 30.95
C GLY A 362 -14.31 -20.44 30.78
N LYS A 363 -14.23 -19.95 29.54
CA LYS A 363 -14.25 -18.53 29.14
C LYS A 363 -15.53 -18.14 28.39
N GLU A 364 -16.59 -18.93 28.51
CA GLU A 364 -17.90 -18.67 27.87
C GLU A 364 -18.55 -17.37 28.33
N ALA A 365 -18.19 -16.84 29.50
CA ALA A 365 -18.66 -15.52 29.94
C ALA A 365 -18.05 -14.37 29.13
N ASP A 366 -16.81 -14.52 28.68
CA ASP A 366 -16.09 -13.52 27.88
C ASP A 366 -16.49 -13.61 26.38
N LEU A 367 -16.81 -14.83 25.92
CA LEU A 367 -17.20 -15.17 24.55
C LEU A 367 -18.54 -15.95 24.55
N PRO A 368 -19.69 -15.27 24.71
CA PRO A 368 -20.98 -15.93 24.97
C PRO A 368 -21.69 -16.50 23.74
N TRP A 369 -21.05 -16.46 22.57
CA TRP A 369 -21.65 -16.88 21.31
C TRP A 369 -21.48 -18.37 21.08
N ALA A 370 -22.54 -19.03 20.60
CA ALA A 370 -22.50 -20.46 20.31
C ALA A 370 -21.68 -20.79 19.04
N ASN A 371 -21.67 -19.85 18.09
CA ASN A 371 -20.89 -19.89 16.85
C ASN A 371 -20.78 -18.47 16.26
N PHE A 372 -19.93 -18.30 15.26
CA PHE A 372 -19.67 -17.00 14.67
C PHE A 372 -20.91 -16.39 13.99
N LYS A 373 -21.75 -17.22 13.37
CA LYS A 373 -23.03 -16.76 12.81
C LYS A 373 -23.94 -16.12 13.87
N SER A 374 -23.96 -16.65 15.09
CA SER A 374 -24.76 -16.06 16.18
C SER A 374 -24.22 -14.69 16.61
N MET A 375 -22.90 -14.49 16.58
CA MET A 375 -22.28 -13.18 16.82
C MET A 375 -22.64 -12.18 15.72
N LEU A 376 -22.58 -12.59 14.45
CA LEU A 376 -22.99 -11.74 13.32
C LEU A 376 -24.48 -11.38 13.39
N ARG A 377 -25.31 -12.30 13.90
CA ARG A 377 -26.73 -12.03 14.10
C ARG A 377 -26.96 -10.96 15.16
N GLU A 378 -26.21 -10.98 16.26
CA GLU A 378 -26.24 -9.92 17.27
C GLU A 378 -25.82 -8.56 16.67
N GLY A 379 -24.76 -8.55 15.84
CA GLY A 379 -24.32 -7.35 15.11
C GLY A 379 -25.39 -6.79 14.17
N SER A 380 -26.14 -7.66 13.50
CA SER A 380 -27.31 -7.29 12.67
C SER A 380 -28.44 -6.70 13.51
N ASP A 381 -28.78 -7.32 14.63
CA ASP A 381 -29.84 -6.83 15.52
C ASP A 381 -29.47 -5.45 16.10
N ALA A 382 -28.18 -5.21 16.37
CA ALA A 382 -27.68 -3.88 16.76
C ALA A 382 -27.89 -2.83 15.65
N LEU A 383 -27.63 -3.17 14.38
CA LEU A 383 -27.90 -2.27 13.25
C LEU A 383 -29.40 -2.00 13.07
N PHE A 384 -30.24 -3.02 13.22
CA PHE A 384 -31.70 -2.88 13.19
C PHE A 384 -32.20 -1.89 14.26
N ASN A 385 -31.67 -1.99 15.47
CA ASN A 385 -32.04 -1.13 16.60
C ASN A 385 -31.65 0.35 16.39
N LEU A 386 -30.75 0.66 15.45
CA LEU A 386 -30.43 2.04 15.09
C LEU A 386 -31.61 2.76 14.40
N ASN A 387 -32.59 2.02 13.85
CA ASN A 387 -33.76 2.56 13.14
C ASN A 387 -33.38 3.57 12.03
N ARG A 388 -32.31 3.28 11.28
CA ARG A 388 -31.77 4.11 10.19
C ARG A 388 -30.92 3.28 9.21
N GLY A 389 -30.44 3.94 8.16
CA GLY A 389 -29.59 3.36 7.14
C GLY A 389 -30.40 2.74 6.00
N SER A 390 -29.74 1.96 5.16
CA SER A 390 -30.25 1.56 3.85
C SER A 390 -31.35 0.49 3.89
N ILE A 391 -31.59 -0.14 5.05
CA ILE A 391 -32.53 -1.24 5.22
C ILE A 391 -33.66 -0.80 6.16
N GLU A 392 -34.88 -0.81 5.62
CA GLU A 392 -36.12 -0.68 6.39
C GLU A 392 -36.70 -2.08 6.59
N ALA A 393 -37.08 -2.40 7.82
CA ALA A 393 -37.70 -3.67 8.18
C ALA A 393 -38.59 -3.48 9.42
N SER A 394 -39.63 -4.30 9.56
CA SER A 394 -40.53 -4.26 10.73
C SER A 394 -40.07 -5.19 11.86
N THR A 395 -39.21 -6.15 11.55
CA THR A 395 -38.69 -7.15 12.50
C THR A 395 -37.19 -7.39 12.26
N ALA A 396 -36.49 -7.87 13.29
CA ALA A 396 -35.08 -8.23 13.19
C ALA A 396 -34.83 -9.37 12.18
N ASP A 397 -35.75 -10.32 12.05
CA ASP A 397 -35.66 -11.40 11.06
C ASP A 397 -35.79 -10.88 9.62
N GLU A 398 -36.73 -9.97 9.37
CA GLU A 398 -36.86 -9.31 8.08
C GLU A 398 -35.62 -8.47 7.77
N PHE A 399 -35.08 -7.76 8.76
CA PHE A 399 -33.84 -6.99 8.62
C PHE A 399 -32.67 -7.87 8.21
N TRP A 400 -32.43 -8.98 8.93
CA TRP A 400 -31.36 -9.94 8.62
C TRP A 400 -31.46 -10.49 7.20
N ASN A 401 -32.65 -10.88 6.75
CA ASN A 401 -32.84 -11.39 5.40
C ASN A 401 -32.55 -10.31 4.33
N ASN A 402 -32.96 -9.06 4.59
CA ASN A 402 -32.67 -7.95 3.69
C ASN A 402 -31.19 -7.55 3.70
N LEU A 403 -30.52 -7.68 4.85
CA LEU A 403 -29.08 -7.48 5.00
C LEU A 403 -28.31 -8.47 4.13
N LEU A 404 -28.61 -9.77 4.25
CA LEU A 404 -28.02 -10.81 3.41
C LEU A 404 -28.28 -10.61 1.92
N LYS A 405 -29.53 -10.24 1.56
CA LYS A 405 -29.90 -10.00 0.16
C LYS A 405 -29.12 -8.85 -0.47
N ARG A 406 -28.75 -7.83 0.31
CA ARG A 406 -27.99 -6.66 -0.15
C ARG A 406 -26.48 -6.84 -0.01
N GLY A 407 -26.03 -7.82 0.78
CA GLY A 407 -24.62 -8.04 1.10
C GLY A 407 -24.05 -7.09 2.17
N GLY A 408 -24.89 -6.24 2.77
CA GLY A 408 -24.43 -5.23 3.73
C GLY A 408 -25.45 -4.15 4.05
N TRP A 409 -25.06 -3.25 4.96
CA TRP A 409 -25.83 -2.09 5.43
C TRP A 409 -24.98 -0.83 5.31
N TRP A 410 -25.60 0.30 5.00
CA TRP A 410 -24.91 1.60 4.92
C TRP A 410 -25.84 2.76 5.28
N ASP A 411 -25.28 3.86 5.77
CA ASP A 411 -26.00 5.09 6.07
C ASP A 411 -25.27 6.31 5.48
N GLU A 412 -25.68 6.70 4.27
CA GLU A 412 -25.13 7.83 3.50
C GLU A 412 -25.34 9.20 4.18
N LEU A 413 -26.20 9.28 5.21
CA LEU A 413 -26.41 10.50 5.98
C LEU A 413 -25.39 10.64 7.13
N ARG A 414 -24.70 9.56 7.50
CA ARG A 414 -23.60 9.59 8.48
C ARG A 414 -22.27 9.61 7.79
N ASN A 415 -21.87 10.82 7.40
CA ASN A 415 -20.57 11.08 6.78
C ASN A 415 -19.49 11.37 7.83
N GLY A 416 -18.22 11.20 7.45
CA GLY A 416 -17.09 11.69 8.24
C GLY A 416 -17.05 13.23 8.32
N SER A 417 -16.10 13.76 9.09
CA SER A 417 -15.98 15.21 9.26
C SER A 417 -15.78 15.93 7.93
N THR A 418 -16.42 17.09 7.75
CA THR A 418 -16.22 17.97 6.58
C THR A 418 -15.40 19.22 6.91
N THR A 419 -14.97 19.34 8.16
CA THR A 419 -14.17 20.45 8.66
C THR A 419 -13.15 19.89 9.63
N VAL A 420 -11.88 20.05 9.26
CA VAL A 420 -10.74 19.73 10.11
C VAL A 420 -9.87 20.97 10.17
N LYS A 421 -9.58 21.45 11.38
CA LYS A 421 -8.65 22.57 11.58
C LYS A 421 -7.23 22.00 11.60
N PRO A 422 -6.29 22.51 10.79
CA PRO A 422 -4.89 22.12 10.92
C PRO A 422 -4.34 22.59 12.27
N ALA A 423 -3.34 21.87 12.79
CA ALA A 423 -2.56 22.35 13.92
C ALA A 423 -1.88 23.69 13.58
N ASP A 424 -1.79 24.60 14.56
CA ASP A 424 -1.10 25.88 14.37
C ASP A 424 0.40 25.61 14.12
N GLY A 425 0.96 26.17 13.05
CA GLY A 425 2.34 25.95 12.62
C GLY A 425 2.61 24.58 11.99
N LEU A 426 1.59 23.89 11.45
CA LEU A 426 1.73 22.57 10.84
C LEU A 426 2.87 22.50 9.81
N LEU A 427 2.90 23.41 8.83
CA LEU A 427 3.92 23.37 7.77
C LEU A 427 5.33 23.59 8.31
N LYS A 428 5.49 24.49 9.30
CA LYS A 428 6.77 24.68 9.99
C LYS A 428 7.19 23.40 10.71
N THR A 429 6.27 22.78 11.46
CA THR A 429 6.54 21.55 12.22
C THR A 429 6.99 20.42 11.30
N ILE A 430 6.33 20.24 10.16
CA ILE A 430 6.72 19.24 9.15
C ILE A 430 8.09 19.58 8.57
N ALA A 431 8.33 20.85 8.20
CA ALA A 431 9.60 21.30 7.65
C ALA A 431 10.78 21.13 8.62
N GLU A 432 10.56 21.31 9.93
CA GLU A 432 11.58 21.07 10.97
C GLU A 432 11.90 19.59 11.18
N LYS A 433 10.98 18.67 10.84
CA LYS A 433 11.22 17.21 10.84
C LYS A 433 11.98 16.72 9.60
N ALA A 434 12.18 17.57 8.59
CA ALA A 434 12.77 17.15 7.32
C ALA A 434 14.14 16.49 7.53
N SER A 435 14.25 15.24 7.09
CA SER A 435 15.49 14.47 7.13
C SER A 435 15.72 13.81 5.78
N GLN A 436 16.99 13.74 5.37
CA GLN A 436 17.35 13.00 4.17
C GLN A 436 17.01 11.51 4.36
N PRO A 437 16.57 10.82 3.30
CA PRO A 437 16.32 9.38 3.36
C PRO A 437 17.63 8.64 3.66
N ALA A 438 17.58 7.75 4.65
CA ALA A 438 18.65 6.81 4.95
C ALA A 438 18.42 5.53 4.16
N PHE A 439 19.50 5.01 3.59
CA PHE A 439 19.51 3.74 2.88
C PHE A 439 20.57 2.82 3.49
N ALA A 440 20.25 1.54 3.59
CA ALA A 440 21.17 0.48 4.00
C ALA A 440 21.50 -0.44 2.81
N GLY A 441 22.56 -1.25 2.91
CA GLY A 441 22.94 -2.21 1.87
C GLY A 441 24.38 -2.06 1.37
N ILE A 442 24.66 -2.65 0.19
CA ILE A 442 26.02 -2.69 -0.37
C ILE A 442 26.32 -1.44 -1.20
N GLY A 443 27.55 -0.94 -1.04
CA GLY A 443 28.21 -0.10 -2.03
C GLY A 443 27.63 1.31 -2.10
N MET A 444 27.80 2.14 -1.07
CA MET A 444 27.45 3.58 -1.12
C MET A 444 28.25 4.40 -2.17
N GLY A 445 28.95 3.74 -3.09
CA GLY A 445 29.62 4.30 -4.25
C GLY A 445 28.78 4.23 -5.53
N SER A 446 29.41 4.50 -6.67
CA SER A 446 28.77 4.63 -7.98
C SER A 446 28.26 3.31 -8.59
N ASP A 447 28.59 2.16 -8.01
CA ASP A 447 28.24 0.82 -8.49
C ASP A 447 26.95 0.25 -7.89
N SER A 448 26.29 1.00 -7.00
CA SER A 448 25.05 0.57 -6.34
C SER A 448 23.83 1.32 -6.85
N LEU A 449 22.71 0.62 -6.83
CA LEU A 449 21.41 1.06 -7.31
C LEU A 449 20.41 1.08 -6.15
N TYR A 450 19.44 1.98 -6.22
CA TYR A 450 18.27 1.94 -5.34
C TYR A 450 17.40 0.75 -5.73
N LEU A 451 17.01 -0.08 -4.76
CA LEU A 451 16.00 -1.10 -4.97
C LEU A 451 14.64 -0.52 -4.59
N VAL A 452 13.70 -0.48 -5.54
CA VAL A 452 12.31 -0.09 -5.32
C VAL A 452 11.42 -1.31 -5.59
N PRO A 453 11.11 -2.12 -4.56
CA PRO A 453 10.16 -3.20 -4.72
C PRO A 453 8.76 -2.70 -5.05
N PHE A 454 7.90 -3.55 -5.61
CA PHE A 454 6.49 -3.20 -5.84
C PHE A 454 5.59 -4.43 -5.74
N ALA A 455 4.34 -4.26 -5.32
CA ALA A 455 3.41 -5.38 -5.27
C ALA A 455 2.97 -5.79 -6.68
N HIS A 456 3.03 -7.09 -6.99
CA HIS A 456 2.51 -7.60 -8.25
C HIS A 456 0.99 -7.42 -8.31
N ASN A 457 0.46 -6.99 -9.45
CA ASN A 457 -0.98 -6.75 -9.66
C ASN A 457 -1.87 -7.91 -9.12
N THR A 458 -1.51 -9.15 -9.47
CA THR A 458 -2.30 -10.33 -9.13
C THR A 458 -1.76 -11.12 -7.94
N LEU A 459 -0.45 -11.12 -7.71
CA LEU A 459 0.17 -11.92 -6.65
C LEU A 459 0.24 -11.15 -5.33
N LEU A 460 0.12 -9.82 -5.36
CA LEU A 460 0.27 -8.91 -4.24
C LEU A 460 1.65 -9.07 -3.59
N ASP A 461 1.67 -9.47 -2.33
CA ASP A 461 2.83 -9.83 -1.52
C ASP A 461 3.17 -11.33 -1.57
N GLY A 462 2.43 -12.11 -2.36
CA GLY A 462 2.59 -13.56 -2.51
C GLY A 462 1.44 -14.36 -1.93
N TYR A 463 0.46 -13.72 -1.26
CA TYR A 463 -0.76 -14.37 -0.77
C TYR A 463 -1.45 -15.21 -1.86
N ASN A 464 -1.54 -14.65 -3.07
CA ASN A 464 -2.20 -15.26 -4.21
C ASN A 464 -1.32 -16.23 -5.03
N GLY A 465 -0.07 -16.47 -4.62
CA GLY A 465 0.92 -17.27 -5.36
C GLY A 465 0.48 -18.71 -5.64
N HIS A 466 -0.44 -19.23 -4.83
CA HIS A 466 -0.97 -20.59 -4.96
C HIS A 466 -1.97 -20.76 -6.12
N LEU A 467 -2.46 -19.67 -6.73
CA LEU A 467 -3.51 -19.67 -7.75
C LEU A 467 -2.93 -19.60 -9.17
N PRO A 468 -3.12 -20.64 -10.02
CA PRO A 468 -2.48 -20.70 -11.35
C PRO A 468 -2.98 -19.62 -12.32
N TRP A 469 -4.23 -19.18 -12.19
CA TRP A 469 -4.75 -18.06 -13.00
C TRP A 469 -4.05 -16.75 -12.67
N LEU A 470 -3.74 -16.51 -11.39
CA LEU A 470 -3.06 -15.28 -10.96
C LEU A 470 -1.57 -15.30 -11.28
N GLN A 471 -0.94 -16.48 -11.25
CA GLN A 471 0.42 -16.71 -11.76
C GLN A 471 0.54 -16.49 -13.27
N SER A 472 -0.50 -16.85 -14.03
CA SER A 472 -0.54 -16.69 -15.49
C SER A 472 -1.00 -15.32 -15.96
N ALA A 473 -1.49 -14.48 -15.04
CA ALA A 473 -1.93 -13.14 -15.38
C ALA A 473 -0.70 -12.24 -15.63
N PRO A 474 -0.58 -11.65 -16.83
CA PRO A 474 0.57 -10.82 -17.19
C PRO A 474 0.65 -9.59 -16.31
N ASP A 475 1.88 -9.22 -15.92
CA ASP A 475 2.12 -7.88 -15.40
C ASP A 475 1.70 -6.83 -16.45
N PRO A 476 0.92 -5.80 -16.08
CA PRO A 476 0.33 -4.88 -17.04
C PRO A 476 1.33 -3.99 -17.78
N LEU A 477 2.59 -3.89 -17.34
CA LEU A 477 3.62 -3.10 -18.00
C LEU A 477 4.64 -3.96 -18.74
N SER A 478 5.18 -4.98 -18.09
CA SER A 478 6.21 -5.88 -18.63
C SER A 478 5.64 -7.13 -19.31
N THR A 479 4.39 -7.45 -19.02
CA THR A 479 3.69 -8.69 -19.43
C THR A 479 4.32 -9.98 -18.93
N VAL A 480 5.30 -9.90 -18.02
CA VAL A 480 5.99 -11.03 -17.41
C VAL A 480 5.02 -11.83 -16.54
N THR A 481 5.22 -13.14 -16.51
CA THR A 481 4.45 -14.14 -15.76
C THR A 481 5.40 -15.20 -15.20
N TRP A 482 4.98 -15.92 -14.16
CA TRP A 482 5.67 -17.12 -13.62
C TRP A 482 7.13 -16.97 -13.15
N GLN A 483 7.71 -15.77 -13.18
CA GLN A 483 9.12 -15.50 -12.87
C GLN A 483 9.25 -14.22 -12.06
N THR A 484 10.29 -14.16 -11.24
CA THR A 484 10.79 -12.90 -10.67
C THR A 484 11.67 -12.22 -11.70
N TRP A 485 11.30 -10.99 -12.08
CA TRP A 485 12.12 -10.15 -12.96
C TRP A 485 12.67 -8.93 -12.24
N VAL A 486 13.67 -8.31 -12.86
CA VAL A 486 14.21 -7.03 -12.42
C VAL A 486 14.12 -6.03 -13.56
N GLU A 487 13.37 -4.96 -13.32
CA GLU A 487 13.29 -3.79 -14.20
C GLU A 487 14.59 -2.99 -14.05
N ILE A 488 15.31 -2.83 -15.16
CA ILE A 488 16.59 -2.11 -15.21
C ILE A 488 16.59 -1.11 -16.37
N SER A 489 17.20 0.07 -16.18
CA SER A 489 17.26 1.05 -17.27
C SER A 489 18.09 0.54 -18.43
N ASP A 490 17.72 0.95 -19.65
CA ASP A 490 18.50 0.64 -20.85
C ASP A 490 19.96 1.11 -20.75
N ALA A 491 20.18 2.32 -20.21
CA ALA A 491 21.52 2.87 -20.03
C ALA A 491 22.36 2.03 -19.05
N THR A 492 21.75 1.58 -17.96
CA THR A 492 22.41 0.74 -16.95
C THR A 492 22.65 -0.67 -17.49
N ALA A 493 21.69 -1.23 -18.22
CA ALA A 493 21.82 -2.53 -18.87
C ALA A 493 22.97 -2.53 -19.90
N ASP A 494 23.06 -1.49 -20.74
CA ASP A 494 24.14 -1.31 -21.71
C ASP A 494 25.51 -1.19 -21.03
N GLN A 495 25.60 -0.41 -19.95
CA GLN A 495 26.83 -0.27 -19.16
C GLN A 495 27.29 -1.61 -18.55
N LEU A 496 26.34 -2.45 -18.12
CA LEU A 496 26.60 -3.75 -17.51
C LEU A 496 26.71 -4.90 -18.53
N GLY A 497 26.45 -4.65 -19.82
CA GLY A 497 26.40 -5.70 -20.85
C GLY A 497 25.27 -6.73 -20.62
N VAL A 498 24.15 -6.26 -20.09
CA VAL A 498 22.95 -7.03 -19.76
C VAL A 498 21.93 -6.92 -20.90
N LYS A 499 21.27 -8.02 -21.18
CA LYS A 499 20.16 -8.14 -22.14
C LYS A 499 18.95 -8.76 -21.46
N GLU A 500 17.78 -8.58 -22.07
CA GLU A 500 16.57 -9.28 -21.64
C GLU A 500 16.82 -10.80 -21.54
N GLY A 501 16.35 -11.41 -20.46
CA GLY A 501 16.51 -12.84 -20.21
C GLY A 501 17.83 -13.24 -19.52
N ASP A 502 18.82 -12.35 -19.44
CA ASP A 502 20.00 -12.60 -18.62
C ASP A 502 19.60 -12.74 -17.15
N ILE A 503 20.21 -13.70 -16.45
CA ILE A 503 19.99 -13.88 -15.02
C ILE A 503 20.98 -13.01 -14.26
N LEU A 504 20.43 -12.14 -13.43
CA LEU A 504 21.18 -11.23 -12.59
C LEU A 504 21.20 -11.73 -11.16
N ARG A 505 22.32 -11.50 -10.47
CA ARG A 505 22.44 -11.61 -9.03
C ARG A 505 22.32 -10.22 -8.43
N ILE A 506 21.33 -10.04 -7.57
CA ILE A 506 21.02 -8.81 -6.87
C ILE A 506 21.41 -9.01 -5.41
N GLU A 507 22.40 -8.26 -4.95
CA GLU A 507 23.07 -8.47 -3.66
C GLU A 507 22.85 -7.26 -2.74
N SER A 508 22.30 -7.50 -1.54
CA SER A 508 22.26 -6.54 -0.43
C SER A 508 23.35 -6.88 0.60
N SER A 509 23.41 -6.16 1.74
CA SER A 509 24.44 -6.47 2.75
C SER A 509 24.17 -7.77 3.52
N LYS A 510 22.99 -8.36 3.30
CA LYS A 510 22.48 -9.53 4.02
C LYS A 510 22.60 -10.80 3.19
N ASP A 511 22.06 -10.77 1.98
CA ASP A 511 22.01 -11.92 1.08
C ASP A 511 21.91 -11.48 -0.39
N SER A 512 21.68 -12.43 -1.29
CA SER A 512 21.46 -12.21 -2.70
C SER A 512 20.33 -13.07 -3.25
N ILE A 513 19.63 -12.52 -4.24
CA ILE A 513 18.63 -13.25 -5.03
C ILE A 513 19.03 -13.30 -6.50
N ARG A 514 18.40 -14.21 -7.25
CA ARG A 514 18.49 -14.28 -8.71
C ARG A 514 17.18 -13.78 -9.33
N ALA A 515 17.26 -12.96 -10.36
CA ALA A 515 16.10 -12.50 -11.11
C ALA A 515 16.42 -12.31 -12.59
N VAL A 516 15.41 -12.44 -13.43
CA VAL A 516 15.53 -12.28 -14.88
C VAL A 516 15.56 -10.79 -15.24
N ALA A 517 16.56 -10.37 -16.02
CA ALA A 517 16.65 -8.99 -16.48
C ALA A 517 15.51 -8.63 -17.45
N TYR A 518 14.87 -7.49 -17.18
CA TYR A 518 13.92 -6.82 -18.07
C TYR A 518 14.38 -5.36 -18.29
N PRO A 519 15.20 -5.09 -19.32
CA PRO A 519 15.61 -3.75 -19.69
C PRO A 519 14.42 -2.91 -20.17
N SER A 520 14.29 -1.68 -19.69
CA SER A 520 13.22 -0.77 -20.08
C SER A 520 13.69 0.70 -20.09
N PRO A 521 13.22 1.51 -21.05
CA PRO A 521 13.51 2.95 -21.08
C PRO A 521 12.76 3.72 -19.97
N ALA A 522 11.73 3.11 -19.38
CA ALA A 522 10.92 3.72 -18.33
C ALA A 522 11.49 3.54 -16.90
N VAL A 523 12.73 3.04 -16.77
CA VAL A 523 13.38 2.83 -15.47
C VAL A 523 14.46 3.90 -15.27
N PRO A 524 14.49 4.62 -14.13
CA PRO A 524 15.57 5.57 -13.85
C PRO A 524 16.95 4.89 -13.77
N PRO A 525 18.04 5.51 -14.29
CA PRO A 525 19.35 4.85 -14.37
C PRO A 525 19.98 4.40 -13.05
N ASP A 526 19.66 5.04 -11.94
CA ASP A 526 20.20 4.74 -10.61
C ASP A 526 19.29 3.81 -9.78
N THR A 527 18.22 3.28 -10.40
CA THR A 527 17.17 2.50 -9.73
C THR A 527 16.93 1.18 -10.45
N ILE A 528 16.59 0.14 -9.68
CA ILE A 528 16.01 -1.10 -10.19
C ILE A 528 14.72 -1.39 -9.43
N SER A 529 13.80 -2.10 -10.07
CA SER A 529 12.55 -2.51 -9.43
C SER A 529 12.31 -4.00 -9.57
N ILE A 530 11.81 -4.63 -8.51
CA ILE A 530 11.55 -6.08 -8.45
C ILE A 530 10.18 -6.28 -7.81
N PRO A 531 9.28 -7.11 -8.38
CA PRO A 531 7.97 -7.36 -7.80
C PRO A 531 8.07 -8.23 -6.53
N PHE A 532 7.16 -8.02 -5.59
CA PHE A 532 6.84 -8.97 -4.53
C PHE A 532 6.01 -10.15 -5.08
N GLY A 533 5.95 -11.22 -4.30
CA GLY A 533 4.94 -12.28 -4.42
C GLY A 533 5.36 -13.56 -5.13
N GLN A 534 6.61 -13.63 -5.58
CA GLN A 534 7.25 -14.87 -6.03
C GLN A 534 8.27 -15.37 -5.00
N GLY A 535 8.80 -16.59 -5.20
CA GLY A 535 9.87 -17.15 -4.37
C GLY A 535 9.42 -17.89 -3.11
N ARG A 536 8.20 -18.44 -3.10
CA ARG A 536 7.77 -19.35 -2.02
C ARG A 536 8.62 -20.62 -2.01
N LYS A 537 8.97 -21.12 -0.83
CA LYS A 537 9.76 -22.36 -0.66
C LYS A 537 8.83 -23.57 -0.46
N HIS A 538 7.63 -23.35 0.07
CA HIS A 538 6.60 -24.37 0.29
C HIS A 538 5.24 -23.92 -0.23
N GLY A 539 4.40 -24.90 -0.58
CA GLY A 539 3.01 -24.69 -0.98
C GLY A 539 2.64 -25.45 -2.24
N SER A 540 1.70 -24.90 -3.02
CA SER A 540 1.30 -25.52 -4.27
C SER A 540 2.45 -25.53 -5.27
N GLU A 541 2.43 -26.50 -6.19
CA GLU A 541 3.44 -26.57 -7.25
C GLU A 541 3.53 -25.26 -8.03
N TYR A 542 2.45 -24.48 -8.15
CA TYR A 542 2.39 -23.23 -8.91
C TYR A 542 3.15 -22.08 -8.24
N ALA A 543 3.33 -22.15 -6.94
CA ALA A 543 3.89 -21.08 -6.13
C ALA A 543 5.39 -21.29 -5.85
N THR A 544 5.83 -22.54 -5.81
CA THR A 544 7.21 -22.92 -5.47
C THR A 544 8.13 -22.92 -6.66
N ASP A 545 9.43 -22.72 -6.41
CA ASP A 545 10.48 -22.78 -7.44
C ASP A 545 10.44 -24.11 -8.24
N ARG A 546 10.72 -24.00 -9.54
CA ARG A 546 10.74 -25.09 -10.53
C ARG A 546 11.95 -24.91 -11.43
N ASN A 547 12.42 -26.00 -12.01
CA ASN A 547 13.47 -25.92 -13.02
C ASN A 547 13.07 -24.97 -14.17
N GLY A 548 13.83 -23.88 -14.32
CA GLY A 548 13.63 -22.88 -15.37
C GLY A 548 12.68 -21.71 -15.01
N SER A 549 12.08 -21.71 -13.81
CA SER A 549 11.44 -20.52 -13.25
C SER A 549 12.44 -19.84 -12.32
N GLU A 550 13.06 -18.75 -12.72
CA GLU A 550 13.77 -17.93 -11.73
C GLU A 550 12.70 -17.29 -10.84
N SER A 551 12.54 -17.84 -9.63
CA SER A 551 11.52 -17.43 -8.65
C SER A 551 12.21 -17.14 -7.34
N SER A 552 12.42 -15.85 -7.08
CA SER A 552 13.04 -15.35 -5.86
C SER A 552 12.11 -14.40 -5.13
N ASN A 553 12.16 -14.45 -3.80
CA ASN A 553 11.46 -13.52 -2.94
C ASN A 553 12.34 -12.30 -2.69
N VAL A 554 11.86 -11.11 -3.04
CA VAL A 554 12.61 -9.86 -2.81
C VAL A 554 12.76 -9.54 -1.32
N MET A 555 11.86 -10.03 -0.45
CA MET A 555 11.99 -9.87 1.00
C MET A 555 13.28 -10.47 1.56
N ASP A 556 13.80 -11.54 0.95
CA ASP A 556 15.01 -12.23 1.41
C ASP A 556 16.26 -11.32 1.38
N ILE A 557 16.25 -10.24 0.59
CA ILE A 557 17.38 -9.29 0.49
C ILE A 557 17.10 -7.92 1.09
N LEU A 558 15.90 -7.65 1.61
CA LEU A 558 15.60 -6.34 2.19
C LEU A 558 16.33 -6.13 3.52
N GLU A 559 16.77 -4.90 3.72
CA GLU A 559 17.34 -4.45 4.98
C GLU A 559 16.22 -4.13 5.98
N THR A 560 16.46 -4.36 7.28
CA THR A 560 15.50 -4.03 8.35
C THR A 560 15.53 -2.54 8.74
N THR A 561 15.65 -1.65 7.75
CA THR A 561 15.57 -0.20 8.02
C THR A 561 14.12 0.14 8.34
N THR A 562 13.89 0.99 9.34
CA THR A 562 12.55 1.41 9.73
C THR A 562 12.24 2.83 9.29
N VAL A 563 10.94 3.11 9.13
CA VAL A 563 10.43 4.46 8.95
C VAL A 563 10.44 5.18 10.31
N SER A 564 11.11 6.33 10.36
CA SER A 564 11.22 7.13 11.57
C SER A 564 9.85 7.58 12.06
N GLY A 565 9.56 7.28 13.34
CA GLY A 565 8.30 7.64 14.00
C GLY A 565 7.20 6.58 13.96
N THR A 566 7.31 5.54 13.12
CA THR A 566 6.28 4.48 13.01
C THR A 566 6.82 3.08 13.26
N GLY A 567 8.13 2.84 13.07
CA GLY A 567 8.72 1.51 13.20
C GLY A 567 8.35 0.55 12.06
N SER A 568 7.57 1.00 11.07
CA SER A 568 7.24 0.23 9.86
C SER A 568 8.50 -0.08 9.04
N LEU A 569 8.45 -1.14 8.25
CA LEU A 569 9.53 -1.48 7.33
C LEU A 569 9.67 -0.40 6.25
N ALA A 570 10.86 0.19 6.14
CA ALA A 570 11.24 1.00 4.99
C ALA A 570 11.59 0.08 3.81
N TRP A 571 10.58 -0.52 3.20
CA TRP A 571 10.74 -1.58 2.19
C TRP A 571 11.44 -1.12 0.90
N ALA A 572 11.52 0.18 0.64
CA ALA A 572 12.32 0.77 -0.44
C ALA A 572 13.62 1.45 0.09
N GLY A 573 14.05 1.10 1.29
CA GLY A 573 15.25 1.63 1.96
C GLY A 573 16.55 0.86 1.67
N THR A 574 16.52 -0.07 0.71
CA THR A 574 17.65 -0.97 0.41
C THR A 574 18.43 -0.54 -0.84
N ARG A 575 19.76 -0.58 -0.73
CA ARG A 575 20.73 -0.38 -1.80
C ARG A 575 21.36 -1.71 -2.18
N VAL A 576 21.46 -1.96 -3.47
CA VAL A 576 21.91 -3.26 -3.99
C VAL A 576 23.00 -3.10 -5.02
N ARG A 577 23.81 -4.16 -5.17
CA ARG A 577 24.69 -4.33 -6.32
C ARG A 577 24.07 -5.34 -7.28
N VAL A 578 24.14 -5.05 -8.57
CA VAL A 578 23.67 -5.93 -9.63
C VAL A 578 24.87 -6.50 -10.38
N THR A 579 24.92 -7.83 -10.51
CA THR A 579 25.98 -8.53 -11.25
C THR A 579 25.38 -9.57 -12.19
N LYS A 580 25.95 -9.70 -13.39
CA LYS A 580 25.55 -10.74 -14.34
C LYS A 580 26.11 -12.09 -13.90
N THR A 581 25.28 -13.12 -13.91
CA THR A 581 25.69 -14.49 -13.53
C THR A 581 26.39 -15.24 -14.66
N GLY A 582 26.04 -14.91 -15.91
CA GLY A 582 26.43 -15.64 -17.11
C GLY A 582 25.35 -16.60 -17.61
N ASP A 583 24.33 -16.89 -16.78
CA ASP A 583 23.17 -17.68 -17.16
C ASP A 583 22.13 -16.79 -17.88
N SER A 584 21.30 -17.41 -18.71
CA SER A 584 20.12 -16.76 -19.31
C SER A 584 18.98 -17.75 -19.52
N VAL A 585 17.76 -17.23 -19.51
CA VAL A 585 16.53 -17.97 -19.73
C VAL A 585 15.61 -17.21 -20.67
N SER A 586 14.68 -17.91 -21.30
CA SER A 586 13.57 -17.24 -21.97
C SER A 586 12.68 -16.63 -20.90
N ILE A 587 12.39 -15.34 -21.05
CA ILE A 587 11.42 -14.68 -20.19
C ILE A 587 10.00 -15.14 -20.59
N SER A 588 9.18 -15.47 -19.60
CA SER A 588 7.80 -15.88 -19.80
C SER A 588 6.92 -14.62 -19.83
N LYS A 589 6.70 -14.07 -21.02
CA LYS A 589 5.91 -12.85 -21.20
C LYS A 589 4.93 -12.96 -22.39
N LEU A 590 3.86 -12.17 -22.38
CA LEU A 590 2.85 -12.20 -23.45
C LEU A 590 3.26 -11.39 -24.68
N GLU A 591 4.00 -10.29 -24.48
CA GLU A 591 4.55 -9.55 -25.60
C GLU A 591 5.67 -10.36 -26.29
N GLY A 592 5.87 -10.17 -27.59
CA GLY A 592 6.96 -10.85 -28.32
C GLY A 592 8.35 -10.38 -27.86
N SER A 593 9.38 -10.68 -28.64
CA SER A 593 10.75 -10.18 -28.39
C SER A 593 10.95 -8.71 -28.81
N VAL A 594 9.88 -7.92 -28.86
CA VAL A 594 9.93 -6.50 -29.24
C VAL A 594 10.26 -5.70 -27.98
N ARG A 595 11.36 -4.96 -28.01
CA ARG A 595 11.76 -4.08 -26.91
C ARG A 595 10.77 -2.91 -26.80
N SER A 596 10.49 -2.48 -25.58
CA SER A 596 9.85 -1.18 -25.35
C SER A 596 10.79 -0.07 -25.85
N GLU A 597 10.26 0.86 -26.64
CA GLU A 597 10.99 2.00 -27.17
C GLU A 597 10.23 3.28 -26.81
N GLU A 598 10.94 4.34 -26.46
CA GLU A 598 10.35 5.66 -26.23
C GLU A 598 9.89 6.26 -27.57
N ILE A 599 8.62 6.66 -27.67
CA ILE A 599 8.02 7.24 -28.88
C ILE A 599 7.78 8.74 -28.64
N GLY A 600 8.12 9.58 -29.62
CA GLY A 600 7.81 11.03 -29.60
C GLY A 600 9.02 11.92 -29.34
N ILE A 601 10.24 11.40 -29.49
CA ILE A 601 11.48 12.18 -29.37
C ILE A 601 11.76 12.93 -30.68
N LEU A 602 11.40 12.32 -31.82
CA LEU A 602 11.54 12.93 -33.13
C LEU A 602 10.20 13.47 -33.63
N PRO A 603 10.17 14.58 -34.40
CA PRO A 603 8.94 15.10 -35.01
C PRO A 603 8.20 14.09 -35.92
N ALA A 604 8.89 13.04 -36.37
CA ALA A 604 8.31 11.95 -37.16
C ALA A 604 7.62 10.86 -36.29
N GLU A 605 7.83 10.89 -34.99
CA GLU A 605 7.31 9.95 -33.99
C GLU A 605 6.16 10.54 -33.17
N ASP A 606 5.65 11.73 -33.53
CA ASP A 606 4.42 12.30 -32.99
C ASP A 606 3.21 11.49 -33.51
N ILE A 607 2.91 10.36 -32.87
CA ILE A 607 1.92 9.41 -33.40
C ILE A 607 0.47 9.91 -33.26
N ILE A 608 0.14 10.78 -32.30
CA ILE A 608 -1.22 11.33 -32.17
C ILE A 608 -1.20 12.77 -31.65
N LYS A 609 -1.53 13.74 -32.52
CA LYS A 609 -2.10 15.02 -32.05
C LYS A 609 -3.55 14.77 -31.70
N THR A 610 -3.90 14.82 -30.42
CA THR A 610 -5.31 14.85 -30.01
C THR A 610 -5.89 16.18 -30.48
N ILE A 611 -6.49 16.19 -31.66
CA ILE A 611 -7.20 17.36 -32.17
C ILE A 611 -8.54 17.39 -31.44
N ALA A 612 -8.83 18.48 -30.72
CA ALA A 612 -10.16 18.69 -30.15
C ALA A 612 -11.22 18.59 -31.26
N PRO A 613 -12.44 18.06 -31.01
CA PRO A 613 -13.47 17.91 -32.03
C PRO A 613 -13.77 19.21 -32.79
N GLU A 614 -13.70 20.36 -32.12
CA GLU A 614 -13.83 21.69 -32.74
C GLU A 614 -12.73 22.07 -33.76
N ASN A 615 -11.61 21.34 -33.80
CA ASN A 615 -10.47 21.58 -34.68
C ASN A 615 -10.22 20.43 -35.69
N ALA A 616 -11.08 19.41 -35.74
CA ALA A 616 -10.96 18.23 -36.61
C ALA A 616 -11.64 18.41 -37.97
#